data_AF-A0AAT9T0Z6-F1
#
_entry.id   AF-A0AAT9T0Z6-F1
#
_cell.length_a   1.000
_cell.length_b   1.000
_cell.length_c   1.000
_cell.angle_alpha   90.00
_cell.angle_beta   90.00
_cell.angle_gamma   90.00
#
_symmetry.space_group_name_H-M   'P 1'
#
loop_
_entity.id
_entity.type
_entity.pdbx_description
1 polymer ?
#
loop_
_entity_poly.entity_id
_entity_poly.type
_entity_poly.pdbx_seq_one_letter_code
_entity_poly.pdbx_strand_id
1 'polypeptide(L)'
;MFDLDAPAENIGVLTKWLAGQHRPEHLYRGQTKDYPVMVPSIFRPLVADLSDASPIAKIDAGRLGNFAPQAAARLEMLNRVIGIAGIGLGNIIAQQYGLSSESLDVTESIDIASFFATRRYPSYTHVEDGIGVIYRFDSSAGRRLRFPFTLSNLDDLFERGKSDAGFFDFFVKKTEMDRIFDRDRWFGFQEGEEKVVSAISFATSWQDLEEAIDARQADLARPGQAATSQLARTIDALDWGRTRFAAQRGGFIRPAIFWNSLVPKDYSLINTRQEMARAYGGVSLRFDGGSDEQGPINALPLIIPSSAIKQTIVGVENLRSRADCQAFFFQHGPRRAAPVFRRGLWPEPSEDPLYGELWNLAIRMLIRRHFPNDIPPVDDPDHGLLDRGYRVAGEKATRDAREIEDIYRGQLEDAEEAIAAHGPTSTRYAAKGWALFQLGRRREALRALAEGLRADRTDIDLLIGLAELLRAANKPRWAGKVIEHGGRIDPDSLRVIEALADAQTDALDFAGAAGTVDRGLALADESLDWRERARFVVLRIALAELLGEQALSTQLRDVARKADIDIEEAHELALKLRALKARSDNAGAGPQQ
;
A
#
# COMPACT_ATOMS: atom_id res chain seq x y z
N MET A 1 -13.70 -29.90 -1.72
CA MET A 1 -13.54 -28.57 -2.33
C MET A 1 -14.73 -27.74 -1.85
N PHE A 2 -14.54 -26.49 -1.45
CA PHE A 2 -15.63 -25.69 -0.88
C PHE A 2 -16.36 -24.93 -1.99
N ASP A 3 -17.45 -25.49 -2.49
CA ASP A 3 -18.32 -24.88 -3.49
C ASP A 3 -19.48 -24.11 -2.83
N LEU A 4 -20.36 -23.53 -3.64
CA LEU A 4 -21.47 -22.70 -3.14
C LEU A 4 -22.51 -23.52 -2.35
N ASP A 5 -22.70 -24.79 -2.71
CA ASP A 5 -23.68 -25.70 -2.09
C ASP A 5 -23.13 -26.33 -0.80
N ALA A 6 -21.81 -26.45 -0.68
CA ALA A 6 -21.08 -26.95 0.48
C ALA A 6 -19.91 -26.01 0.86
N PRO A 7 -20.20 -24.78 1.31
CA PRO A 7 -19.17 -23.82 1.69
C PRO A 7 -18.44 -24.26 2.97
N ALA A 8 -17.23 -23.76 3.17
CA ALA A 8 -16.50 -23.96 4.41
C ALA A 8 -17.28 -23.39 5.61
N GLU A 9 -17.16 -24.04 6.77
CA GLU A 9 -17.83 -23.63 8.02
C GLU A 9 -17.54 -22.17 8.39
N ASN A 10 -16.33 -21.70 8.12
CA ASN A 10 -15.90 -20.33 8.35
C ASN A 10 -14.63 -20.02 7.55
N ILE A 11 -14.24 -18.75 7.52
CA ILE A 11 -13.04 -18.28 6.83
C ILE A 11 -11.76 -19.01 7.29
N GLY A 12 -11.63 -19.34 8.57
CA GLY A 12 -10.44 -20.03 9.11
C GLY A 12 -10.29 -21.47 8.60
N VAL A 13 -11.41 -22.18 8.41
CA VAL A 13 -11.40 -23.52 7.77
C VAL A 13 -10.95 -23.42 6.32
N LEU A 14 -11.48 -22.42 5.59
CA LEU A 14 -11.11 -22.19 4.20
C LEU A 14 -9.64 -21.81 4.05
N THR A 15 -9.13 -20.83 4.80
CA THR A 15 -7.74 -20.37 4.69
C THR A 15 -6.75 -21.46 5.06
N LYS A 16 -7.04 -22.26 6.10
CA LYS A 16 -6.22 -23.43 6.47
C LYS A 16 -6.14 -24.45 5.33
N TRP A 17 -7.26 -24.72 4.66
CA TRP A 17 -7.29 -25.63 3.52
C TRP A 17 -6.52 -25.06 2.31
N LEU A 18 -6.71 -23.78 2.00
CA LEU A 18 -6.00 -23.09 0.91
C LEU A 18 -4.49 -23.06 1.15
N ALA A 19 -4.05 -22.82 2.38
CA ALA A 19 -2.64 -22.84 2.75
C ALA A 19 -1.99 -24.21 2.48
N GLY A 20 -2.71 -25.30 2.74
CA GLY A 20 -2.26 -26.66 2.40
C GLY A 20 -2.21 -26.97 0.91
N GLN A 21 -2.74 -26.10 0.06
CA GLN A 21 -2.76 -26.21 -1.41
C GLN A 21 -2.03 -25.04 -2.09
N HIS A 22 -1.40 -24.15 -1.33
CA HIS A 22 -0.76 -22.96 -1.85
C HIS A 22 0.47 -23.34 -2.70
N ARG A 23 0.67 -22.61 -3.80
CA ARG A 23 1.82 -22.69 -4.69
C ARG A 23 2.22 -21.26 -5.05
N PRO A 24 3.50 -21.00 -5.37
CA PRO A 24 3.95 -19.67 -5.79
C PRO A 24 3.14 -19.07 -6.94
N GLU A 25 2.56 -19.93 -7.80
CA GLU A 25 1.72 -19.53 -8.94
C GLU A 25 0.31 -19.06 -8.58
N HIS A 26 -0.12 -19.25 -7.34
CA HIS A 26 -1.47 -18.91 -6.93
C HIS A 26 -1.58 -17.44 -6.51
N LEU A 27 -2.48 -16.72 -7.18
CA LEU A 27 -2.90 -15.37 -6.80
C LEU A 27 -4.33 -15.41 -6.27
N TYR A 28 -4.62 -14.65 -5.21
CA TYR A 28 -5.89 -14.71 -4.49
C TYR A 28 -6.61 -13.37 -4.51
N ARG A 29 -7.94 -13.43 -4.46
CA ARG A 29 -8.81 -12.26 -4.28
C ARG A 29 -9.96 -12.61 -3.37
N GLY A 30 -10.09 -11.92 -2.25
CA GLY A 30 -11.24 -12.04 -1.37
C GLY A 30 -12.39 -11.13 -1.79
N GLN A 31 -13.62 -11.61 -1.64
CA GLN A 31 -14.84 -10.81 -1.73
C GLN A 31 -15.85 -11.25 -0.68
N THR A 32 -16.63 -10.28 -0.19
CA THR A 32 -17.70 -10.53 0.79
C THR A 32 -18.89 -11.32 0.23
N LYS A 33 -18.97 -11.45 -1.10
CA LYS A 33 -19.96 -12.23 -1.85
C LYS A 33 -19.43 -12.63 -3.23
N ASP A 34 -20.08 -13.60 -3.87
CA ASP A 34 -19.78 -13.97 -5.26
C ASP A 34 -20.23 -12.88 -6.25
N TYR A 35 -19.47 -12.73 -7.32
CA TYR A 35 -19.76 -11.82 -8.42
C TYR A 35 -19.76 -12.61 -9.73
N PRO A 36 -20.93 -12.78 -10.39
CA PRO A 36 -21.02 -13.50 -11.67
C PRO A 36 -20.12 -12.90 -12.76
N VAL A 37 -19.98 -11.57 -12.75
CA VAL A 37 -19.09 -10.81 -13.64
C VAL A 37 -17.98 -10.17 -12.83
N MET A 38 -16.74 -10.56 -13.12
CA MET A 38 -15.54 -10.01 -12.50
C MET A 38 -14.68 -9.29 -13.54
N VAL A 39 -14.79 -7.95 -13.54
CA VAL A 39 -14.07 -7.06 -14.44
C VAL A 39 -13.42 -5.89 -13.67
N PRO A 40 -12.33 -5.31 -14.21
CA PRO A 40 -11.70 -4.10 -13.68
C PRO A 40 -12.67 -2.94 -13.46
N SER A 41 -12.32 -2.06 -12.53
CA SER A 41 -13.17 -0.94 -12.07
C SER A 41 -13.60 -0.01 -13.21
N ILE A 42 -12.71 0.24 -14.19
CA ILE A 42 -13.00 1.11 -15.33
C ILE A 42 -14.11 0.57 -16.24
N PHE A 43 -14.28 -0.76 -16.30
CA PHE A 43 -15.25 -1.41 -17.18
C PHE A 43 -16.60 -1.65 -16.52
N ARG A 44 -16.65 -1.81 -15.19
CA ARG A 44 -17.90 -2.07 -14.44
C ARG A 44 -19.07 -1.14 -14.81
N PRO A 45 -18.92 0.20 -14.89
CA PRO A 45 -20.04 1.07 -15.26
C PRO A 45 -20.45 0.94 -16.75
N LEU A 46 -19.56 0.39 -17.57
CA LEU A 46 -19.78 0.18 -19.00
C LEU A 46 -20.38 -1.19 -19.32
N VAL A 47 -20.35 -2.14 -18.37
CA VAL A 47 -20.98 -3.45 -18.57
C VAL A 47 -22.50 -3.30 -18.56
N ALA A 48 -23.15 -3.84 -19.59
CA ALA A 48 -24.60 -3.74 -19.76
C ALA A 48 -25.38 -4.51 -18.68
N ASP A 49 -24.92 -5.72 -18.35
CA ASP A 49 -25.52 -6.62 -17.36
C ASP A 49 -24.41 -7.32 -16.55
N LEU A 50 -24.33 -7.03 -15.25
CA LEU A 50 -23.36 -7.64 -14.32
C LEU A 50 -23.83 -8.99 -13.76
N SER A 51 -25.03 -9.45 -14.12
CA SER A 51 -25.55 -10.77 -13.75
C SER A 51 -25.27 -11.84 -14.82
N ASP A 52 -24.95 -11.44 -16.05
CA ASP A 52 -24.62 -12.32 -17.15
C ASP A 52 -23.21 -12.92 -16.95
N ALA A 53 -23.14 -14.15 -16.44
CA ALA A 53 -21.90 -14.90 -16.22
C ALA A 53 -21.18 -15.35 -17.51
N SER A 54 -21.53 -14.77 -18.67
CA SER A 54 -20.85 -15.01 -19.93
C SER A 54 -19.33 -14.81 -19.82
N PRO A 55 -18.54 -15.57 -20.61
CA PRO A 55 -17.09 -15.42 -20.61
C PRO A 55 -16.58 -14.04 -21.03
N ILE A 56 -17.42 -13.28 -21.72
CA ILE A 56 -17.15 -11.93 -22.18
C ILE A 56 -18.26 -11.03 -21.63
N ALA A 57 -17.88 -10.08 -20.78
CA ALA A 57 -18.77 -9.03 -20.33
C ALA A 57 -18.90 -7.97 -21.44
N LYS A 58 -20.13 -7.75 -21.90
CA LYS A 58 -20.41 -6.84 -23.01
C LYS A 58 -20.32 -5.38 -22.56
N ILE A 59 -19.62 -4.58 -23.35
CA ILE A 59 -19.38 -3.16 -23.08
C ILE A 59 -20.32 -2.32 -23.93
N ASP A 60 -21.09 -1.47 -23.26
CA ASP A 60 -21.90 -0.43 -23.88
C ASP A 60 -21.05 0.84 -24.04
N ALA A 61 -20.44 0.98 -25.22
CA ALA A 61 -19.61 2.12 -25.55
C ALA A 61 -20.40 3.46 -25.53
N GLY A 62 -21.72 3.44 -25.65
CA GLY A 62 -22.56 4.64 -25.52
C GLY A 62 -22.54 5.25 -24.12
N ARG A 63 -22.05 4.51 -23.11
CA ARG A 63 -21.84 5.01 -21.74
C ARG A 63 -20.49 5.71 -21.55
N LEU A 64 -19.57 5.65 -22.53
CA LEU A 64 -18.30 6.39 -22.49
C LEU A 64 -18.57 7.89 -22.63
N GLY A 65 -18.16 8.67 -21.62
CA GLY A 65 -18.22 10.14 -21.66
C GLY A 65 -19.14 10.78 -20.62
N ASN A 66 -20.06 10.04 -20.01
CA ASN A 66 -20.92 10.54 -18.92
C ASN A 66 -20.31 10.25 -17.54
N PHE A 67 -19.03 10.60 -17.34
CA PHE A 67 -18.36 10.40 -16.06
C PHE A 67 -18.75 11.49 -15.07
N ALA A 68 -19.07 11.09 -13.83
CA ALA A 68 -19.15 12.03 -12.72
C ALA A 68 -17.81 12.79 -12.57
N PRO A 69 -17.80 14.06 -12.09
CA PRO A 69 -16.58 14.86 -11.96
C PRO A 69 -15.43 14.14 -11.26
N GLN A 70 -15.73 13.37 -10.22
CA GLN A 70 -14.75 12.56 -9.49
C GLN A 70 -14.16 11.42 -10.34
N ALA A 71 -14.98 10.72 -11.13
CA ALA A 71 -14.49 9.66 -12.01
C ALA A 71 -13.61 10.24 -13.14
N ALA A 72 -13.96 11.42 -13.65
CA ALA A 72 -13.13 12.16 -14.60
C ALA A 72 -11.80 12.60 -13.97
N ALA A 73 -11.82 13.09 -12.72
CA ALA A 73 -10.61 13.49 -12.00
C ALA A 73 -9.70 12.29 -11.67
N ARG A 74 -10.27 11.13 -11.28
CA ARG A 74 -9.52 9.86 -11.11
C ARG A 74 -8.90 9.37 -12.42
N LEU A 75 -9.60 9.53 -13.55
CA LEU A 75 -9.07 9.19 -14.87
C LEU A 75 -7.95 10.15 -15.30
N GLU A 76 -8.06 11.45 -15.02
CA GLU A 76 -6.97 12.40 -15.26
C GLU A 76 -5.76 12.08 -14.36
N MET A 77 -6.00 11.69 -13.10
CA MET A 77 -4.95 11.23 -12.19
C MET A 77 -4.25 9.98 -12.72
N LEU A 78 -5.00 8.97 -13.18
CA LEU A 78 -4.44 7.81 -13.88
C LEU A 78 -3.56 8.25 -15.05
N ASN A 79 -4.03 9.13 -15.92
CA ASN A 79 -3.26 9.58 -17.08
C ASN A 79 -1.98 10.32 -16.67
N ARG A 80 -2.01 11.04 -15.55
CA ARG A 80 -0.78 11.60 -14.97
C ARG A 80 0.12 10.48 -14.49
N VAL A 81 -0.34 9.58 -13.64
CA VAL A 81 0.45 8.45 -13.14
C VAL A 81 1.05 7.62 -14.29
N ILE A 82 0.32 7.41 -15.40
CA ILE A 82 0.83 6.78 -16.62
C ILE A 82 1.94 7.60 -17.28
N GLY A 83 1.73 8.91 -17.48
CA GLY A 83 2.77 9.78 -18.06
C GLY A 83 4.03 9.89 -17.19
N ILE A 84 3.93 9.50 -15.93
CA ILE A 84 4.97 9.55 -14.91
C ILE A 84 5.72 8.22 -14.82
N ALA A 85 4.99 7.10 -14.68
CA ALA A 85 5.50 5.78 -14.37
C ALA A 85 5.65 4.87 -15.60
N GLY A 86 5.17 5.30 -16.76
CA GLY A 86 4.89 4.41 -17.88
C GLY A 86 3.48 3.83 -17.77
N ILE A 87 2.94 3.38 -18.90
CA ILE A 87 1.58 2.86 -18.97
C ILE A 87 1.39 1.58 -18.15
N GLY A 88 2.43 0.77 -18.05
CA GLY A 88 2.39 -0.51 -17.38
C GLY A 88 2.34 -0.30 -15.88
N LEU A 89 3.45 0.20 -15.32
CA LEU A 89 3.56 0.46 -13.89
C LEU A 89 2.49 1.45 -13.42
N GLY A 90 2.13 2.45 -14.24
CA GLY A 90 1.10 3.41 -13.90
C GLY A 90 -0.29 2.79 -13.69
N ASN A 91 -0.67 1.77 -14.47
CA ASN A 91 -1.93 1.04 -14.26
C ASN A 91 -1.91 0.17 -13.00
N ILE A 92 -0.74 -0.35 -12.62
CA ILE A 92 -0.54 -1.12 -11.37
C ILE A 92 -0.74 -0.20 -10.18
N ILE A 93 0.02 0.91 -10.13
CA ILE A 93 -0.09 1.93 -9.09
C ILE A 93 -1.54 2.40 -8.99
N ALA A 94 -2.16 2.72 -10.12
CA ALA A 94 -3.54 3.19 -10.14
C ALA A 94 -4.51 2.24 -9.42
N GLN A 95 -4.47 0.95 -9.74
CA GLN A 95 -5.41 -0.01 -9.16
C GLN A 95 -5.24 -0.15 -7.64
N GLN A 96 -4.01 -0.11 -7.15
CA GLN A 96 -3.67 -0.35 -5.72
C GLN A 96 -3.94 0.87 -4.82
N TYR A 97 -3.99 2.04 -5.43
CA TYR A 97 -4.28 3.31 -4.76
C TYR A 97 -5.68 3.85 -5.08
N GLY A 98 -6.57 3.02 -5.63
CA GLY A 98 -7.99 3.33 -5.80
C GLY A 98 -8.32 4.24 -6.99
N LEU A 99 -7.39 4.40 -7.93
CA LEU A 99 -7.65 5.04 -9.21
C LEU A 99 -8.32 4.05 -10.17
N SER A 100 -9.06 4.58 -11.15
CA SER A 100 -9.62 3.76 -12.22
C SER A 100 -8.48 3.06 -12.98
N SER A 101 -8.58 1.75 -13.22
CA SER A 101 -7.56 0.97 -13.94
C SER A 101 -8.19 -0.09 -14.84
N GLU A 102 -7.46 -0.48 -15.88
CA GLU A 102 -7.76 -1.61 -16.76
C GLU A 102 -7.40 -2.97 -16.12
N SER A 103 -6.95 -3.00 -14.87
CA SER A 103 -6.49 -4.20 -14.18
C SER A 103 -7.34 -4.54 -12.95
N LEU A 104 -7.33 -5.81 -12.57
CA LEU A 104 -7.92 -6.31 -11.33
C LEU A 104 -6.81 -6.55 -10.30
N ASP A 105 -7.00 -6.11 -9.07
CA ASP A 105 -6.10 -6.39 -7.94
C ASP A 105 -6.23 -7.84 -7.44
N VAL A 106 -5.09 -8.45 -7.14
CA VAL A 106 -4.96 -9.76 -6.49
C VAL A 106 -3.81 -9.71 -5.50
N THR A 107 -3.62 -10.74 -4.69
CA THR A 107 -2.54 -10.83 -3.70
C THR A 107 -1.94 -12.24 -3.67
N GLU A 108 -0.66 -12.36 -3.35
CA GLU A 108 -0.04 -13.65 -3.05
C GLU A 108 -0.47 -14.19 -1.67
N SER A 109 -0.97 -13.33 -0.79
CA SER A 109 -1.29 -13.66 0.59
C SER A 109 -2.74 -14.09 0.77
N ILE A 110 -2.92 -15.33 1.22
CA ILE A 110 -4.23 -15.88 1.60
C ILE A 110 -4.83 -15.08 2.75
N ASP A 111 -4.01 -14.60 3.70
CA ASP A 111 -4.48 -13.82 4.84
C ASP A 111 -5.06 -12.48 4.40
N ILE A 112 -4.41 -11.83 3.44
CA ILE A 112 -4.89 -10.56 2.85
C ILE A 112 -6.16 -10.78 2.05
N ALA A 113 -6.23 -11.84 1.25
CA ALA A 113 -7.47 -12.21 0.58
C ALA A 113 -8.58 -12.51 1.61
N SER A 114 -8.28 -13.18 2.72
CA SER A 114 -9.26 -13.46 3.78
C SER A 114 -9.77 -12.18 4.45
N PHE A 115 -8.91 -11.19 4.62
CA PHE A 115 -9.27 -9.86 5.12
C PHE A 115 -10.32 -9.23 4.21
N PHE A 116 -10.04 -9.11 2.91
CA PHE A 116 -10.98 -8.52 1.95
C PHE A 116 -12.27 -9.34 1.80
N ALA A 117 -12.20 -10.65 2.01
CA ALA A 117 -13.37 -11.51 1.98
C ALA A 117 -14.31 -11.26 3.17
N THR A 118 -13.86 -10.66 4.27
CA THR A 118 -14.62 -10.58 5.54
C THR A 118 -14.96 -9.16 5.98
N ARG A 119 -14.52 -8.12 5.28
CA ARG A 119 -14.76 -6.70 5.65
C ARG A 119 -15.65 -5.95 4.66
N ARG A 120 -16.54 -5.09 5.15
CA ARG A 120 -17.52 -4.34 4.31
C ARG A 120 -16.98 -2.99 3.84
N TYR A 121 -16.32 -2.92 2.69
CA TYR A 121 -15.91 -1.62 2.12
C TYR A 121 -17.10 -0.62 2.00
N PRO A 122 -16.92 0.67 2.34
CA PRO A 122 -15.68 1.31 2.82
C PRO A 122 -15.44 1.17 4.32
N SER A 123 -16.28 0.48 5.08
CA SER A 123 -16.14 0.31 6.52
C SER A 123 -15.31 -0.94 6.91
N TYR A 124 -14.46 -0.83 7.93
CA TYR A 124 -13.72 -1.94 8.52
C TYR A 124 -14.62 -2.93 9.29
N THR A 125 -15.95 -2.84 9.13
CA THR A 125 -16.89 -3.72 9.83
C THR A 125 -16.80 -5.15 9.31
N HIS A 126 -16.86 -6.09 10.25
CA HIS A 126 -16.89 -7.52 9.95
C HIS A 126 -18.23 -7.91 9.32
N VAL A 127 -18.21 -8.76 8.30
CA VAL A 127 -19.42 -9.40 7.78
C VAL A 127 -19.74 -10.61 8.66
N GLU A 128 -20.89 -10.60 9.30
CA GLU A 128 -21.31 -11.66 10.22
C GLU A 128 -22.23 -12.71 9.57
N ASP A 129 -22.80 -12.40 8.40
CA ASP A 129 -23.86 -13.17 7.77
C ASP A 129 -23.70 -13.32 6.24
N GLY A 130 -24.20 -14.43 5.70
CA GLY A 130 -24.15 -14.76 4.28
C GLY A 130 -22.94 -15.61 3.86
N ILE A 131 -22.70 -15.68 2.55
CA ILE A 131 -21.61 -16.48 1.97
C ILE A 131 -20.55 -15.55 1.39
N GLY A 132 -19.32 -15.69 1.87
CA GLY A 132 -18.15 -15.04 1.30
C GLY A 132 -17.40 -15.96 0.34
N VAL A 133 -16.45 -15.39 -0.41
CA VAL A 133 -15.66 -16.12 -1.40
C VAL A 133 -14.20 -15.66 -1.44
N ILE A 134 -13.29 -16.61 -1.62
CA ILE A 134 -11.91 -16.35 -2.07
C ILE A 134 -11.77 -16.95 -3.46
N TYR A 135 -11.41 -16.11 -4.43
CA TYR A 135 -10.99 -16.56 -5.75
C TYR A 135 -9.50 -16.87 -5.75
N ARG A 136 -9.12 -17.94 -6.45
CA ARG A 136 -7.74 -18.30 -6.76
C ARG A 136 -7.55 -18.32 -8.26
N PHE A 137 -6.50 -17.66 -8.72
CA PHE A 137 -6.05 -17.70 -10.10
C PHE A 137 -4.77 -18.52 -10.18
N ASP A 138 -4.75 -19.52 -11.06
CA ASP A 138 -3.54 -20.26 -11.38
C ASP A 138 -2.78 -19.55 -12.50
N SER A 139 -1.81 -18.73 -12.09
CA SER A 139 -1.01 -17.94 -13.03
C SER A 139 -0.06 -18.82 -13.89
N SER A 140 0.11 -20.11 -13.58
CA SER A 140 0.91 -21.05 -14.36
C SER A 140 0.33 -21.39 -15.74
N ALA A 141 -0.92 -21.00 -16.03
CA ALA A 141 -1.63 -21.22 -17.29
C ALA A 141 -1.06 -20.44 -18.51
N GLY A 142 0.22 -20.07 -18.49
CA GLY A 142 0.93 -19.37 -19.57
C GLY A 142 0.69 -17.87 -19.63
N ARG A 143 0.08 -17.27 -18.60
CA ARG A 143 -0.31 -15.86 -18.57
C ARG A 143 0.35 -15.04 -17.45
N ARG A 144 1.19 -15.65 -16.60
CA ARG A 144 2.02 -14.92 -15.62
C ARG A 144 3.26 -14.34 -16.28
N LEU A 145 3.52 -13.06 -16.06
CA LEU A 145 4.83 -12.47 -16.28
C LEU A 145 5.75 -12.92 -15.15
N ARG A 146 6.82 -13.64 -15.50
CA ARG A 146 7.86 -14.07 -14.55
C ARG A 146 9.14 -13.30 -14.84
N PHE A 147 9.90 -13.00 -13.79
CA PHE A 147 11.25 -12.51 -13.99
C PHE A 147 12.08 -13.57 -14.75
N PRO A 148 12.90 -13.19 -15.76
CA PRO A 148 13.28 -11.82 -16.11
C PRO A 148 12.27 -11.11 -17.03
N PHE A 149 11.65 -10.03 -16.55
CA PHE A 149 11.00 -9.01 -17.37
C PHE A 149 11.40 -7.61 -16.89
N THR A 150 11.41 -6.63 -17.80
CA THR A 150 11.70 -5.23 -17.46
C THR A 150 10.42 -4.41 -17.39
N LEU A 151 10.44 -3.27 -16.68
CA LEU A 151 9.32 -2.33 -16.71
C LEU A 151 9.00 -1.83 -18.13
N SER A 152 10.00 -1.75 -19.03
CA SER A 152 9.78 -1.45 -20.44
C SER A 152 9.02 -2.57 -21.17
N ASN A 153 9.27 -3.85 -20.83
CA ASN A 153 8.45 -4.94 -21.37
C ASN A 153 7.00 -4.83 -20.93
N LEU A 154 6.76 -4.37 -19.70
CA LEU A 154 5.43 -4.12 -19.20
C LEU A 154 4.75 -2.95 -19.95
N ASP A 155 5.45 -1.84 -20.16
CA ASP A 155 4.95 -0.72 -20.95
C ASP A 155 4.59 -1.15 -22.37
N ASP A 156 5.48 -1.90 -23.03
CA ASP A 156 5.25 -2.48 -24.35
C ASP A 156 3.98 -3.33 -24.40
N LEU A 157 3.75 -4.20 -23.41
CA LEU A 157 2.55 -5.05 -23.35
C LEU A 157 1.27 -4.22 -23.19
N PHE A 158 1.33 -3.14 -22.42
CA PHE A 158 0.20 -2.23 -22.25
C PHE A 158 -0.05 -1.38 -23.49
N GLU A 159 0.98 -0.80 -24.10
CA GLU A 159 0.92 0.03 -25.30
C GLU A 159 0.52 -0.77 -26.53
N ARG A 160 1.09 -1.95 -26.75
CA ARG A 160 0.74 -2.84 -27.86
C ARG A 160 -0.70 -3.36 -27.76
N GLY A 161 -1.22 -3.55 -26.55
CA GLY A 161 -2.65 -3.79 -26.34
C GLY A 161 -3.53 -2.62 -26.82
N LYS A 162 -2.99 -1.39 -26.86
CA LYS A 162 -3.70 -0.16 -27.26
C LYS A 162 -3.43 0.30 -28.69
N SER A 163 -2.25 0.06 -29.25
CA SER A 163 -1.85 0.54 -30.59
C SER A 163 -2.38 -0.29 -31.75
N ASP A 164 -2.36 0.28 -32.96
CA ASP A 164 -2.65 -0.38 -34.24
C ASP A 164 -1.58 -1.42 -34.64
N ALA A 165 -0.52 -1.57 -33.82
CA ALA A 165 0.62 -2.42 -34.06
C ALA A 165 0.88 -3.39 -32.89
N GLY A 166 0.25 -4.56 -32.96
CA GLY A 166 0.87 -5.82 -32.50
C GLY A 166 0.58 -6.30 -31.08
N PHE A 167 -0.62 -6.84 -30.84
CA PHE A 167 -0.82 -8.20 -30.29
C PHE A 167 -2.32 -8.53 -30.43
N PHE A 168 -2.65 -9.55 -31.22
CA PHE A 168 -4.02 -9.91 -31.56
C PHE A 168 -4.21 -11.39 -31.27
N ASP A 169 -4.86 -11.72 -30.16
CA ASP A 169 -4.97 -13.14 -29.80
C ASP A 169 -5.96 -13.89 -30.70
N PHE A 170 -7.02 -13.25 -31.22
CA PHE A 170 -8.03 -13.92 -32.05
C PHE A 170 -8.70 -12.97 -33.05
N PHE A 171 -9.23 -13.54 -34.14
CA PHE A 171 -10.18 -12.87 -35.01
C PHE A 171 -11.39 -13.77 -35.23
N VAL A 172 -12.58 -13.28 -34.89
CA VAL A 172 -13.86 -13.94 -35.20
C VAL A 172 -14.61 -13.09 -36.22
N LYS A 173 -15.22 -13.72 -37.23
CA LYS A 173 -16.05 -13.02 -38.22
C LYS A 173 -17.29 -12.46 -37.51
N LYS A 174 -17.60 -11.19 -37.73
CA LYS A 174 -18.77 -10.52 -37.13
C LYS A 174 -20.08 -11.31 -37.30
N THR A 175 -20.30 -11.93 -38.47
CA THR A 175 -21.50 -12.73 -38.75
C THR A 175 -21.67 -13.97 -37.87
N GLU A 176 -20.59 -14.48 -37.26
CA GLU A 176 -20.66 -15.58 -36.28
C GLU A 176 -20.99 -15.07 -34.87
N MET A 177 -20.80 -13.77 -34.61
CA MET A 177 -21.27 -13.06 -33.41
C MET A 177 -22.67 -12.45 -33.57
N ASP A 178 -23.15 -12.21 -34.79
CA ASP A 178 -24.44 -11.57 -35.11
C ASP A 178 -25.70 -12.37 -34.67
N ARG A 179 -25.55 -13.51 -33.98
CA ARG A 179 -26.64 -14.10 -33.18
C ARG A 179 -26.95 -13.30 -31.91
N ILE A 180 -26.16 -12.28 -31.57
CA ILE A 180 -26.20 -11.64 -30.25
C ILE A 180 -26.44 -10.12 -30.29
N PHE A 181 -26.14 -9.30 -31.32
CA PHE A 181 -26.54 -7.88 -31.33
C PHE A 181 -26.73 -7.21 -32.72
N ASP A 182 -27.62 -6.21 -32.73
CA ASP A 182 -28.14 -5.42 -33.85
C ASP A 182 -27.19 -4.30 -34.33
N ARG A 183 -27.37 -3.86 -35.58
CA ARG A 183 -26.29 -3.77 -36.57
C ARG A 183 -25.97 -2.37 -37.08
N ASP A 184 -26.70 -1.34 -36.71
CA ASP A 184 -26.58 -0.05 -37.39
C ASP A 184 -25.92 1.02 -36.55
N ARG A 185 -24.74 1.49 -37.02
CA ARG A 185 -24.50 2.85 -37.57
C ARG A 185 -22.99 3.19 -37.49
N TRP A 186 -22.53 4.04 -38.42
CA TRP A 186 -21.32 4.92 -38.39
C TRP A 186 -20.14 4.65 -39.35
N PHE A 187 -20.12 5.46 -40.43
CA PHE A 187 -19.03 6.13 -41.19
C PHE A 187 -17.82 5.35 -41.81
N GLY A 188 -17.85 5.26 -43.15
CA GLY A 188 -16.87 5.90 -44.04
C GLY A 188 -15.39 5.48 -44.02
N PHE A 189 -15.07 4.21 -44.31
CA PHE A 189 -13.73 3.77 -44.78
C PHE A 189 -13.86 2.63 -45.82
N GLN A 190 -12.80 2.37 -46.61
CA GLN A 190 -12.76 1.39 -47.71
C GLN A 190 -12.86 -0.09 -47.25
N GLU A 191 -13.21 -1.01 -48.18
CA GLU A 191 -13.51 -2.44 -47.94
C GLU A 191 -12.42 -3.21 -47.15
N GLY A 192 -12.69 -3.50 -45.88
CA GLY A 192 -12.03 -4.53 -45.05
C GLY A 192 -13.06 -5.48 -44.42
N GLU A 193 -12.64 -6.62 -43.88
CA GLU A 193 -13.54 -7.48 -43.07
C GLU A 193 -13.61 -6.92 -41.63
N GLU A 194 -14.82 -6.72 -41.09
CA GLU A 194 -15.00 -6.41 -39.67
C GLU A 194 -14.76 -7.66 -38.83
N LYS A 195 -13.81 -7.57 -37.89
CA LYS A 195 -13.43 -8.66 -36.99
C LYS A 195 -13.20 -8.16 -35.58
N VAL A 196 -13.44 -9.03 -34.60
CA VAL A 196 -13.14 -8.72 -33.20
C VAL A 196 -11.69 -9.07 -32.88
N VAL A 197 -11.00 -8.13 -32.23
CA VAL A 197 -9.60 -8.21 -31.80
C VAL A 197 -9.52 -8.26 -30.29
N SER A 198 -8.70 -9.17 -29.74
CA SER A 198 -8.38 -9.22 -28.31
C SER A 198 -6.93 -8.87 -28.02
N ALA A 199 -6.71 -8.09 -26.95
CA ALA A 199 -5.39 -7.96 -26.32
C ALA A 199 -5.06 -9.17 -25.41
N ILE A 200 -3.77 -9.49 -25.22
CA ILE A 200 -3.34 -10.56 -24.32
C ILE A 200 -3.72 -10.21 -22.88
N SER A 201 -4.41 -11.14 -22.21
CA SER A 201 -4.55 -11.08 -20.76
C SER A 201 -3.26 -11.57 -20.10
N PHE A 202 -2.81 -10.91 -19.05
CA PHE A 202 -1.66 -11.35 -18.28
C PHE A 202 -1.85 -11.05 -16.79
N ALA A 203 -1.03 -11.70 -15.97
CA ALA A 203 -0.97 -11.52 -14.54
C ALA A 203 0.48 -11.30 -14.10
N THR A 204 0.69 -10.59 -13.00
CA THR A 204 1.98 -10.60 -12.30
C THR A 204 1.75 -10.53 -10.80
N SER A 205 2.77 -10.94 -10.06
CA SER A 205 2.78 -10.94 -8.60
C SER A 205 3.62 -9.77 -8.04
N TRP A 206 3.60 -9.61 -6.72
CA TRP A 206 4.52 -8.70 -6.04
C TRP A 206 5.96 -9.15 -6.24
N GLN A 207 6.24 -10.45 -6.03
CA GLN A 207 7.59 -10.99 -6.14
C GLN A 207 8.21 -10.73 -7.52
N ASP A 208 7.48 -11.01 -8.61
CA ASP A 208 8.04 -10.81 -9.95
C ASP A 208 8.24 -9.31 -10.28
N LEU A 209 7.39 -8.43 -9.74
CA LEU A 209 7.54 -6.99 -9.94
C LEU A 209 8.69 -6.42 -9.10
N GLU A 210 8.85 -6.88 -7.86
CA GLU A 210 9.97 -6.53 -6.96
C GLU A 210 11.30 -6.86 -7.63
N GLU A 211 11.45 -8.08 -8.16
CA GLU A 211 12.64 -8.49 -8.90
C GLU A 211 12.90 -7.61 -10.15
N ALA A 212 11.85 -7.21 -10.86
CA ALA A 212 11.96 -6.31 -12.01
C ALA A 212 12.32 -4.85 -11.63
N ILE A 213 11.85 -4.37 -10.48
CA ILE A 213 12.18 -3.05 -9.93
C ILE A 213 13.64 -3.03 -9.46
N ASP A 214 14.06 -4.05 -8.72
CA ASP A 214 15.43 -4.19 -8.23
C ASP A 214 16.43 -4.25 -9.39
N ALA A 215 16.13 -5.03 -10.43
CA ALA A 215 16.96 -5.09 -11.63
C ALA A 215 17.11 -3.71 -12.31
N ARG A 216 16.02 -2.94 -12.41
CA ARG A 216 16.04 -1.58 -12.95
C ARG A 216 16.87 -0.63 -12.09
N GLN A 217 16.75 -0.70 -10.76
CA GLN A 217 17.56 0.12 -9.85
C GLN A 217 19.06 -0.22 -9.98
N ALA A 218 19.40 -1.50 -10.11
CA ALA A 218 20.77 -1.95 -10.32
C ALA A 218 21.37 -1.44 -11.66
N ASP A 219 20.57 -1.37 -12.72
CA ASP A 219 21.01 -0.82 -14.01
C ASP A 219 21.24 0.70 -13.94
N LEU A 220 20.36 1.44 -13.26
CA LEU A 220 20.47 2.90 -13.08
C LEU A 220 21.66 3.33 -12.19
N ALA A 221 22.12 2.46 -11.29
CA ALA A 221 23.30 2.71 -10.46
C ALA A 221 24.63 2.72 -11.26
N ARG A 222 24.62 2.35 -12.56
CA ARG A 222 25.81 2.34 -13.42
C ARG A 222 26.14 3.76 -13.97
N PRO A 223 27.41 4.17 -13.98
CA PRO A 223 27.80 5.49 -14.50
C PRO A 223 27.43 5.67 -15.98
N GLY A 224 26.69 6.74 -16.29
CA GLY A 224 26.36 7.13 -17.67
C GLY A 224 24.90 6.91 -18.11
N GLN A 225 24.05 6.33 -17.26
CA GLN A 225 22.61 6.13 -17.53
C GLN A 225 21.73 6.93 -16.56
N ALA A 226 21.94 8.24 -16.47
CA ALA A 226 21.10 9.10 -15.64
C ALA A 226 19.67 9.21 -16.23
N ALA A 227 18.67 8.95 -15.40
CA ALA A 227 17.25 9.09 -15.76
C ALA A 227 16.95 10.51 -16.28
N THR A 228 16.32 10.59 -17.45
CA THR A 228 16.10 11.84 -18.20
C THR A 228 14.97 12.71 -17.67
N SER A 229 14.12 12.22 -16.75
CA SER A 229 13.02 12.99 -16.15
C SER A 229 13.14 13.09 -14.62
N GLN A 230 12.63 14.18 -14.04
CA GLN A 230 12.65 14.44 -12.59
C GLN A 230 11.85 13.43 -11.76
N LEU A 231 11.04 12.60 -12.42
CA LEU A 231 10.03 11.78 -11.78
C LEU A 231 10.26 10.28 -11.98
N ALA A 232 10.96 9.89 -13.06
CA ALA A 232 11.71 8.63 -13.05
C ALA A 232 12.63 8.59 -11.83
N ARG A 233 13.33 9.71 -11.55
CA ARG A 233 14.09 9.87 -10.31
C ARG A 233 13.27 9.71 -9.03
N THR A 234 12.01 10.13 -9.00
CA THR A 234 11.13 9.93 -7.84
C THR A 234 10.77 8.46 -7.67
N ILE A 235 10.27 7.80 -8.73
CA ILE A 235 9.86 6.39 -8.70
C ILE A 235 11.04 5.45 -8.45
N ASP A 236 12.18 5.72 -9.08
CA ASP A 236 13.40 4.93 -8.94
C ASP A 236 14.01 5.10 -7.53
N ALA A 237 13.73 6.24 -6.85
CA ALA A 237 14.16 6.52 -5.48
C ALA A 237 13.14 6.12 -4.40
N LEU A 238 11.97 5.59 -4.77
CA LEU A 238 10.99 5.11 -3.79
C LEU A 238 11.53 3.86 -3.09
N ASP A 239 11.35 3.83 -1.78
CA ASP A 239 11.45 2.58 -1.01
C ASP A 239 10.17 1.77 -1.25
N TRP A 240 10.20 0.95 -2.30
CA TRP A 240 9.07 0.14 -2.73
C TRP A 240 8.63 -0.87 -1.66
N GLY A 241 9.56 -1.35 -0.81
CA GLY A 241 9.27 -2.26 0.28
C GLY A 241 8.38 -1.66 1.38
N ARG A 242 8.28 -0.32 1.45
CA ARG A 242 7.41 0.40 2.38
C ARG A 242 6.07 0.82 1.78
N THR A 243 5.84 0.52 0.50
CA THR A 243 4.58 0.87 -0.15
C THR A 243 3.45 -0.05 0.28
N ARG A 244 2.21 0.45 0.21
CA ARG A 244 1.00 -0.37 0.31
C ARG A 244 1.06 -1.61 -0.58
N PHE A 245 1.58 -1.46 -1.80
CA PHE A 245 1.63 -2.53 -2.76
C PHE A 245 2.49 -3.71 -2.27
N ALA A 246 3.67 -3.41 -1.70
CA ALA A 246 4.54 -4.40 -1.06
C ALA A 246 3.89 -5.01 0.18
N ALA A 247 3.34 -4.17 1.05
CA ALA A 247 2.69 -4.62 2.29
C ALA A 247 1.50 -5.54 2.02
N GLN A 248 0.79 -5.32 0.90
CA GLN A 248 -0.31 -6.17 0.47
C GLN A 248 0.12 -7.44 -0.29
N ARG A 249 1.43 -7.62 -0.57
CA ARG A 249 1.94 -8.57 -1.56
C ARG A 249 1.10 -8.55 -2.84
N GLY A 250 0.84 -7.33 -3.30
CA GLY A 250 -0.11 -7.05 -4.37
C GLY A 250 0.37 -7.60 -5.70
N GLY A 251 -0.54 -8.23 -6.42
CA GLY A 251 -0.39 -8.53 -7.84
C GLY A 251 -1.52 -7.87 -8.63
N PHE A 252 -1.54 -8.10 -9.93
CA PHE A 252 -2.68 -7.71 -10.75
C PHE A 252 -2.90 -8.67 -11.91
N ILE A 253 -4.13 -8.66 -12.41
CA ILE A 253 -4.55 -9.40 -13.59
C ILE A 253 -5.17 -8.39 -14.56
N ARG A 254 -4.60 -8.28 -15.75
CA ARG A 254 -5.21 -7.55 -16.86
C ARG A 254 -6.04 -8.55 -17.68
N PRO A 255 -7.37 -8.39 -17.77
CA PRO A 255 -8.20 -9.23 -18.63
C PRO A 255 -7.93 -8.93 -20.12
N ALA A 256 -8.34 -9.87 -20.97
CA ALA A 256 -8.44 -9.61 -22.40
C ALA A 256 -9.49 -8.52 -22.67
N ILE A 257 -9.18 -7.57 -23.55
CA ILE A 257 -10.08 -6.49 -23.97
C ILE A 257 -10.41 -6.70 -25.44
N PHE A 258 -11.71 -6.72 -25.76
CA PHE A 258 -12.23 -7.00 -27.08
C PHE A 258 -12.66 -5.71 -27.80
N TRP A 259 -12.16 -5.55 -29.02
CA TRP A 259 -12.40 -4.39 -29.87
C TRP A 259 -13.06 -4.83 -31.16
N ASN A 260 -14.04 -4.06 -31.63
CA ASN A 260 -14.48 -4.13 -33.02
C ASN A 260 -13.44 -3.43 -33.89
N SER A 261 -12.89 -4.14 -34.87
CA SER A 261 -11.81 -3.65 -35.73
C SER A 261 -12.10 -3.92 -37.19
N LEU A 262 -11.69 -2.99 -38.05
CA LEU A 262 -11.61 -3.21 -39.48
C LEU A 262 -10.24 -3.78 -39.83
N VAL A 263 -10.22 -4.90 -40.55
CA VAL A 263 -8.99 -5.64 -40.88
C VAL A 263 -8.87 -5.78 -42.40
N PRO A 264 -7.67 -5.57 -43.00
CA PRO A 264 -7.42 -5.86 -44.40
C PRO A 264 -7.74 -7.32 -44.75
N LYS A 265 -8.23 -7.55 -45.97
CA LYS A 265 -8.61 -8.89 -46.45
C LYS A 265 -7.43 -9.88 -46.48
N ASP A 266 -6.21 -9.37 -46.67
CA ASP A 266 -4.97 -10.15 -46.69
C ASP A 266 -4.31 -10.15 -45.31
N TYR A 267 -4.43 -11.27 -44.60
CA TYR A 267 -3.84 -11.46 -43.28
C TYR A 267 -3.08 -12.79 -43.21
N SER A 268 -2.00 -12.83 -42.42
CA SER A 268 -1.24 -14.05 -42.21
C SER A 268 -1.80 -14.81 -40.99
N LEU A 269 -2.10 -16.09 -41.17
CA LEU A 269 -2.45 -17.02 -40.08
C LEU A 269 -1.17 -17.58 -39.47
N ILE A 270 -1.07 -17.52 -38.15
CA ILE A 270 0.01 -18.06 -37.35
C ILE A 270 -0.59 -19.15 -36.48
N ASN A 271 -0.17 -20.38 -36.74
CA ASN A 271 -0.71 -21.57 -36.07
C ASN A 271 0.27 -22.13 -35.03
N THR A 272 1.53 -21.69 -35.08
CA THR A 272 2.61 -22.19 -34.23
C THR A 272 3.36 -21.06 -33.52
N ARG A 273 3.93 -21.37 -32.36
CA ARG A 273 4.80 -20.43 -31.61
C ARG A 273 6.04 -20.00 -32.41
N GLN A 274 6.51 -20.83 -33.34
CA GLN A 274 7.66 -20.51 -34.19
C GLN A 274 7.32 -19.51 -35.31
N GLU A 275 6.16 -19.66 -35.95
CA GLU A 275 5.64 -18.67 -36.91
C GLU A 275 5.41 -17.32 -36.23
N MET A 276 4.93 -17.33 -34.98
CA MET A 276 4.81 -16.15 -34.13
C MET A 276 6.18 -15.46 -33.95
N ALA A 277 7.20 -16.18 -33.47
CA ALA A 277 8.55 -15.62 -33.26
C ALA A 277 9.19 -15.04 -34.54
N ARG A 278 8.92 -15.63 -35.70
CA ARG A 278 9.39 -15.14 -37.01
C ARG A 278 8.67 -13.88 -37.47
N ALA A 279 7.36 -13.80 -37.27
CA ALA A 279 6.58 -12.62 -37.66
C ALA A 279 6.94 -11.37 -36.84
N TYR A 280 7.42 -11.54 -35.61
CA TYR A 280 7.83 -10.45 -34.72
C TYR A 280 9.34 -10.10 -34.77
N GLY A 281 10.04 -10.44 -35.86
CA GLY A 281 11.42 -10.00 -36.08
C GLY A 281 12.46 -10.59 -35.12
N GLY A 282 12.20 -11.79 -34.56
CA GLY A 282 13.17 -12.51 -33.75
C GLY A 282 13.30 -12.05 -32.29
N VAL A 283 12.35 -11.27 -31.78
CA VAL A 283 12.23 -11.05 -30.33
C VAL A 283 11.83 -12.38 -29.69
N SER A 284 12.81 -13.11 -29.18
CA SER A 284 12.59 -14.28 -28.32
C SER A 284 11.88 -13.79 -27.07
N LEU A 285 10.55 -13.95 -27.02
CA LEU A 285 9.86 -14.12 -25.75
C LEU A 285 10.44 -15.43 -25.18
N ARG A 286 11.47 -15.31 -24.34
CA ARG A 286 12.00 -16.46 -23.60
C ARG A 286 10.92 -16.87 -22.59
N PHE A 287 10.01 -17.72 -23.04
CA PHE A 287 9.20 -18.52 -22.14
C PHE A 287 10.14 -19.58 -21.57
N ASP A 288 10.34 -19.58 -20.25
CA ASP A 288 11.33 -20.41 -19.58
C ASP A 288 11.26 -21.89 -20.00
N GLY A 289 12.38 -22.39 -20.56
CA GLY A 289 12.95 -23.68 -20.20
C GLY A 289 12.13 -24.96 -20.41
N GLY A 290 11.33 -25.07 -21.46
CA GLY A 290 10.66 -26.32 -21.83
C GLY A 290 10.67 -26.56 -23.34
N SER A 291 10.88 -27.81 -23.77
CA SER A 291 11.02 -28.28 -25.16
C SER A 291 9.77 -28.11 -26.07
N ASP A 292 8.84 -27.23 -25.73
CA ASP A 292 7.53 -27.06 -26.38
C ASP A 292 7.48 -25.83 -27.32
N GLU A 293 8.61 -25.48 -27.95
CA GLU A 293 8.65 -24.47 -29.02
C GLU A 293 7.88 -24.90 -30.29
N GLN A 294 7.62 -26.20 -30.45
CA GLN A 294 6.95 -26.80 -31.61
C GLN A 294 5.46 -27.13 -31.39
N GLY A 295 4.92 -26.86 -30.19
CA GLY A 295 3.52 -27.18 -29.86
C GLY A 295 2.49 -26.28 -30.56
N PRO A 296 1.26 -26.78 -30.81
CA PRO A 296 0.16 -25.96 -31.28
C PRO A 296 -0.15 -24.85 -30.27
N ILE A 297 -0.58 -23.69 -30.77
CA ILE A 297 -1.16 -22.66 -29.90
C ILE A 297 -2.49 -23.22 -29.39
N ASN A 298 -2.63 -23.47 -28.08
CA ASN A 298 -3.87 -23.96 -27.45
C ASN A 298 -5.00 -22.90 -27.39
N ALA A 299 -4.84 -21.84 -28.16
CA ALA A 299 -5.72 -20.70 -28.33
C ALA A 299 -6.11 -20.70 -29.83
N LEU A 300 -7.34 -20.30 -30.17
CA LEU A 300 -7.82 -20.19 -31.57
C LEU A 300 -6.78 -19.50 -32.51
N PRO A 301 -6.83 -19.71 -33.84
CA PRO A 301 -5.78 -19.29 -34.75
C PRO A 301 -5.41 -17.81 -34.60
N LEU A 302 -4.12 -17.55 -34.37
CA LEU A 302 -3.57 -16.21 -34.26
C LEU A 302 -3.48 -15.62 -35.67
N ILE A 303 -3.91 -14.39 -35.87
CA ILE A 303 -3.76 -13.69 -37.15
C ILE A 303 -2.98 -12.41 -36.89
N ILE A 304 -2.00 -12.09 -37.72
CA ILE A 304 -1.33 -10.79 -37.68
C ILE A 304 -1.69 -10.04 -38.95
N PRO A 305 -2.62 -9.07 -38.89
CA PRO A 305 -2.81 -8.17 -40.01
C PRO A 305 -1.66 -7.16 -40.05
N SER A 306 -1.28 -6.73 -41.25
CA SER A 306 -0.29 -5.68 -41.45
C SER A 306 -0.75 -4.31 -40.90
N SER A 307 -2.06 -4.13 -40.73
CA SER A 307 -2.72 -2.99 -40.07
C SER A 307 -4.12 -3.39 -39.60
N ALA A 308 -4.60 -2.87 -38.48
CA ALA A 308 -6.00 -3.00 -38.07
C ALA A 308 -6.48 -1.64 -37.54
N ILE A 309 -7.66 -1.21 -37.94
CA ILE A 309 -8.25 0.04 -37.44
C ILE A 309 -9.22 -0.32 -36.32
N LYS A 310 -8.87 0.01 -35.07
CA LYS A 310 -9.76 -0.18 -33.92
C LYS A 310 -10.87 0.86 -33.96
N GLN A 311 -12.12 0.42 -33.88
CA GLN A 311 -13.28 1.32 -33.91
C GLN A 311 -13.85 1.54 -32.51
N THR A 312 -14.19 0.47 -31.79
CA THR A 312 -14.88 0.56 -30.49
C THR A 312 -14.56 -0.63 -29.59
N ILE A 313 -14.53 -0.42 -28.27
CA ILE A 313 -14.54 -1.52 -27.30
C ILE A 313 -15.92 -2.17 -27.34
N VAL A 314 -15.96 -3.50 -27.41
CA VAL A 314 -17.21 -4.28 -27.44
C VAL A 314 -17.34 -5.26 -26.28
N GLY A 315 -16.23 -5.58 -25.61
CA GLY A 315 -16.25 -6.51 -24.48
C GLY A 315 -14.96 -6.54 -23.68
N VAL A 316 -15.04 -7.16 -22.51
CA VAL A 316 -13.88 -7.47 -21.66
C VAL A 316 -14.04 -8.90 -21.12
N GLU A 317 -12.93 -9.64 -21.00
CA GLU A 317 -12.92 -10.98 -20.44
C GLU A 317 -13.46 -10.95 -19.01
N ASN A 318 -14.44 -11.81 -18.75
CA ASN A 318 -14.96 -12.04 -17.41
C ASN A 318 -14.00 -12.97 -16.66
N LEU A 319 -13.17 -12.42 -15.77
CA LEU A 319 -12.17 -13.20 -15.04
C LEU A 319 -12.77 -14.31 -14.17
N ARG A 320 -14.05 -14.20 -13.77
CA ARG A 320 -14.79 -15.22 -13.01
C ARG A 320 -15.04 -16.50 -13.82
N SER A 321 -15.11 -16.38 -15.15
CA SER A 321 -15.44 -17.47 -16.08
C SER A 321 -14.21 -18.26 -16.54
N ARG A 322 -13.02 -17.78 -16.21
CA ARG A 322 -11.76 -18.38 -16.68
C ARG A 322 -11.56 -19.76 -16.08
N ALA A 323 -11.01 -20.68 -16.87
CA ALA A 323 -10.74 -22.05 -16.43
C ALA A 323 -9.69 -22.13 -15.29
N ASP A 324 -8.77 -21.17 -15.25
CA ASP A 324 -7.76 -21.03 -14.18
C ASP A 324 -8.26 -20.21 -12.98
N CYS A 325 -9.51 -19.73 -13.00
CA CYS A 325 -10.15 -19.06 -11.87
C CYS A 325 -11.03 -20.03 -11.09
N GLN A 326 -10.70 -20.26 -9.82
CA GLN A 326 -11.45 -21.12 -8.92
C GLN A 326 -12.04 -20.30 -7.77
N ALA A 327 -13.32 -20.51 -7.48
CA ALA A 327 -14.02 -19.86 -6.39
C ALA A 327 -14.16 -20.82 -5.20
N PHE A 328 -13.76 -20.38 -4.02
CA PHE A 328 -13.88 -21.14 -2.79
C PHE A 328 -14.75 -20.39 -1.78
N PHE A 329 -15.83 -21.02 -1.36
CA PHE A 329 -16.88 -20.37 -0.58
C PHE A 329 -16.76 -20.69 0.91
N PHE A 330 -17.21 -19.76 1.76
CA PHE A 330 -17.28 -19.95 3.21
C PHE A 330 -18.50 -19.24 3.79
N GLN A 331 -18.99 -19.74 4.91
CA GLN A 331 -20.03 -19.07 5.71
C GLN A 331 -19.40 -17.93 6.51
N HIS A 332 -19.97 -16.74 6.41
CA HIS A 332 -19.66 -15.66 7.34
C HIS A 332 -20.09 -16.03 8.75
N GLY A 333 -19.44 -15.42 9.73
CA GLY A 333 -19.72 -15.68 11.13
C GLY A 333 -18.84 -14.84 12.06
N PRO A 334 -19.04 -14.92 13.38
CA PRO A 334 -18.35 -14.06 14.35
C PRO A 334 -16.84 -14.35 14.47
N ARG A 335 -16.37 -15.48 13.94
CA ARG A 335 -14.93 -15.81 13.89
C ARG A 335 -14.25 -14.95 12.84
N ARG A 336 -13.29 -14.14 13.28
CA ARG A 336 -12.45 -13.30 12.42
C ARG A 336 -11.36 -14.13 11.74
N ALA A 337 -10.94 -13.71 10.56
CA ALA A 337 -9.78 -14.29 9.88
C ALA A 337 -8.46 -13.97 10.61
N ALA A 338 -7.33 -14.45 10.09
CA ALA A 338 -6.00 -14.09 10.60
C ALA A 338 -5.85 -12.55 10.70
N PRO A 339 -5.14 -12.02 11.72
CA PRO A 339 -5.07 -10.58 11.97
C PRO A 339 -4.20 -9.89 10.92
N VAL A 340 -4.82 -9.47 9.83
CA VAL A 340 -4.21 -8.46 8.97
C VAL A 340 -4.68 -7.09 9.45
N PHE A 341 -3.76 -6.38 10.12
CA PHE A 341 -4.04 -5.06 10.67
C PHE A 341 -4.25 -4.04 9.56
N ARG A 342 -5.13 -3.06 9.78
CA ARG A 342 -5.41 -1.99 8.81
C ARG A 342 -4.13 -1.26 8.41
N ARG A 343 -3.26 -0.89 9.37
CA ARG A 343 -1.98 -0.22 9.10
C ARG A 343 -1.02 -1.07 8.25
N GLY A 344 -1.09 -2.39 8.38
CA GLY A 344 -0.32 -3.31 7.54
C GLY A 344 -0.81 -3.37 6.10
N LEU A 345 -2.10 -3.10 5.85
CA LEU A 345 -2.66 -3.06 4.50
C LEU A 345 -2.69 -1.65 3.90
N TRP A 346 -2.79 -0.63 4.74
CA TRP A 346 -2.84 0.79 4.39
C TRP A 346 -1.89 1.54 5.31
N PRO A 347 -0.57 1.52 5.01
CA PRO A 347 0.40 2.29 5.77
C PRO A 347 0.06 3.78 5.75
N GLU A 348 0.51 4.50 6.78
CA GLU A 348 0.29 5.95 6.87
C GLU A 348 0.92 6.67 5.67
N PRO A 349 0.41 7.86 5.27
CA PRO A 349 1.04 8.64 4.20
C PRO A 349 2.53 8.97 4.44
N SER A 350 2.94 9.07 5.71
CA SER A 350 4.35 9.24 6.11
C SER A 350 5.17 7.94 6.06
N GLU A 351 4.49 6.80 5.98
CA GLU A 351 5.08 5.46 5.96
C GLU A 351 5.08 4.85 4.57
N ASP A 352 4.13 5.26 3.72
CA ASP A 352 4.03 4.93 2.30
C ASP A 352 4.52 6.12 1.44
N PRO A 353 5.79 6.10 1.00
CA PRO A 353 6.36 7.20 0.23
C PRO A 353 5.63 7.41 -1.11
N LEU A 354 5.09 6.35 -1.72
CA LEU A 354 4.33 6.45 -2.96
C LEU A 354 2.97 7.12 -2.73
N TYR A 355 2.28 6.78 -1.64
CA TYR A 355 1.02 7.45 -1.28
C TYR A 355 1.23 8.96 -1.05
N GLY A 356 2.30 9.34 -0.33
CA GLY A 356 2.65 10.74 -0.10
C GLY A 356 2.87 11.53 -1.40
N GLU A 357 3.56 10.93 -2.37
CA GLU A 357 3.77 11.55 -3.69
C GLU A 357 2.48 11.66 -4.51
N LEU A 358 1.66 10.61 -4.53
CA LEU A 358 0.36 10.63 -5.20
C LEU A 358 -0.57 11.68 -4.58
N TRP A 359 -0.55 11.82 -3.26
CA TRP A 359 -1.31 12.83 -2.54
C TRP A 359 -0.89 14.25 -2.91
N ASN A 360 0.42 14.51 -2.92
CA ASN A 360 0.97 15.80 -3.32
C ASN A 360 0.59 16.15 -4.76
N LEU A 361 0.64 15.18 -5.68
CA LEU A 361 0.21 15.34 -7.06
C LEU A 361 -1.29 15.70 -7.16
N ALA A 362 -2.13 14.98 -6.42
CA ALA A 362 -3.58 15.22 -6.37
C ALA A 362 -3.91 16.65 -5.90
N ILE A 363 -3.28 17.12 -4.82
CA ILE A 363 -3.50 18.47 -4.27
C ILE A 363 -2.98 19.56 -5.21
N ARG A 364 -1.75 19.44 -5.72
CA ARG A 364 -1.09 20.51 -6.47
C ARG A 364 -1.77 20.81 -7.80
N MET A 365 -2.32 19.79 -8.47
CA MET A 365 -2.71 19.91 -9.87
C MET A 365 -4.21 19.67 -10.13
N LEU A 366 -4.77 18.59 -9.60
CA LEU A 366 -6.07 18.09 -10.05
C LEU A 366 -7.23 18.68 -9.24
N ILE A 367 -7.05 18.77 -7.93
CA ILE A 367 -8.11 19.27 -7.05
C ILE A 367 -8.42 20.74 -7.32
N ARG A 368 -7.41 21.59 -7.51
CA ARG A 368 -7.62 23.01 -7.85
C ARG A 368 -8.34 23.21 -9.18
N ARG A 369 -8.23 22.26 -10.11
CA ARG A 369 -8.83 22.33 -11.44
C ARG A 369 -10.29 21.86 -11.44
N HIS A 370 -10.59 20.74 -10.80
CA HIS A 370 -11.93 20.14 -10.79
C HIS A 370 -12.82 20.66 -9.66
N PHE A 371 -12.21 21.12 -8.56
CA PHE A 371 -12.90 21.54 -7.34
C PHE A 371 -12.36 22.89 -6.83
N PRO A 372 -12.48 23.99 -7.61
CA PRO A 372 -11.86 25.27 -7.29
C PRO A 372 -12.41 25.94 -6.02
N ASN A 373 -13.65 25.63 -5.63
CA ASN A 373 -14.36 26.29 -4.53
C ASN A 373 -14.65 25.37 -3.32
N ASP A 374 -14.48 24.06 -3.46
CA ASP A 374 -14.72 23.10 -2.38
C ASP A 374 -13.83 21.87 -2.60
N ILE A 375 -12.59 21.97 -2.12
CA ILE A 375 -11.57 20.91 -2.20
C ILE A 375 -12.09 19.71 -1.40
N PRO A 376 -12.50 18.60 -2.06
CA PRO A 376 -12.90 17.39 -1.34
C PRO A 376 -11.64 16.79 -0.68
N PRO A 377 -11.81 16.03 0.40
CA PRO A 377 -10.68 15.31 0.95
C PRO A 377 -10.05 14.39 -0.09
N VAL A 378 -8.73 14.43 -0.23
CA VAL A 378 -7.99 13.68 -1.27
C VAL A 378 -8.31 12.18 -1.19
N ASP A 379 -8.60 11.68 -0.01
CA ASP A 379 -8.71 10.26 0.32
C ASP A 379 -10.07 9.85 0.89
N ASP A 380 -11.10 10.66 0.62
CA ASP A 380 -12.47 10.28 0.93
C ASP A 380 -12.94 9.13 -0.01
N PRO A 381 -13.58 8.07 0.50
CA PRO A 381 -14.04 6.94 -0.29
C PRO A 381 -15.15 7.33 -1.26
N ASP A 382 -15.98 8.31 -0.89
CA ASP A 382 -17.14 8.75 -1.66
C ASP A 382 -16.77 9.92 -2.59
N HIS A 383 -15.87 10.81 -2.17
CA HIS A 383 -15.58 12.07 -2.86
C HIS A 383 -14.10 12.34 -3.15
N GLY A 384 -13.19 11.49 -2.65
CA GLY A 384 -11.74 11.62 -2.82
C GLY A 384 -11.21 11.04 -4.12
N LEU A 385 -9.96 11.37 -4.43
CA LEU A 385 -9.24 10.90 -5.60
C LEU A 385 -8.49 9.60 -5.34
N LEU A 386 -7.90 9.47 -4.16
CA LEU A 386 -7.15 8.29 -3.70
C LEU A 386 -8.01 7.44 -2.77
N ASP A 387 -7.73 6.14 -2.72
CA ASP A 387 -8.31 5.24 -1.73
C ASP A 387 -7.42 5.20 -0.47
N ARG A 388 -7.95 5.66 0.67
CA ARG A 388 -7.32 5.53 1.99
C ARG A 388 -7.47 4.12 2.59
N GLY A 389 -8.30 3.27 1.98
CA GLY A 389 -8.71 2.00 2.53
C GLY A 389 -9.95 2.08 3.40
N TYR A 390 -10.09 1.07 4.27
CA TYR A 390 -11.27 0.84 5.09
C TYR A 390 -11.34 1.78 6.30
N ARG A 391 -12.49 2.41 6.54
CA ARG A 391 -12.78 3.32 7.66
C ARG A 391 -13.33 2.60 8.89
N VAL A 392 -12.98 3.03 10.10
CA VAL A 392 -13.58 2.51 11.34
C VAL A 392 -14.81 3.34 11.74
N ALA A 393 -15.75 2.73 12.45
CA ALA A 393 -16.97 3.40 12.89
C ALA A 393 -16.65 4.61 13.80
N GLY A 394 -17.15 5.79 13.42
CA GLY A 394 -16.86 7.04 14.16
C GLY A 394 -15.56 7.74 13.75
N GLU A 395 -14.81 7.21 12.78
CA GLU A 395 -13.75 7.93 12.06
C GLU A 395 -14.39 9.12 11.33
N LYS A 396 -13.94 10.34 11.64
CA LYS A 396 -14.42 11.53 10.91
C LYS A 396 -13.93 11.42 9.47
N ALA A 397 -14.72 11.90 8.52
CA ALA A 397 -14.22 12.13 7.17
C ALA A 397 -13.08 13.13 7.27
N THR A 398 -11.84 12.64 7.22
CA THR A 398 -10.67 13.48 7.33
C THR A 398 -10.62 14.33 6.09
N ARG A 399 -10.64 15.66 6.23
CA ARG A 399 -10.21 16.57 5.16
C ARG A 399 -8.70 16.46 4.88
N ASP A 400 -8.00 15.74 5.76
CA ASP A 400 -6.56 15.73 5.89
C ASP A 400 -6.15 14.50 6.72
N ALA A 401 -5.47 13.50 6.14
CA ALA A 401 -4.91 12.36 6.88
C ALA A 401 -3.71 12.76 7.78
N ARG A 402 -3.77 13.95 8.40
CA ARG A 402 -2.70 14.55 9.20
C ARG A 402 -3.04 14.72 10.67
N GLU A 403 -4.29 14.50 11.11
CA GLU A 403 -4.59 14.67 12.53
C GLU A 403 -4.08 13.46 13.31
N ILE A 404 -3.02 13.72 14.08
CA ILE A 404 -2.36 12.81 15.02
C ILE A 404 -3.37 12.03 15.90
N GLU A 405 -4.53 12.62 16.20
CA GLU A 405 -5.60 11.98 16.96
C GLU A 405 -6.19 10.74 16.25
N ASP A 406 -6.37 10.78 14.93
CA ASP A 406 -6.93 9.64 14.18
C ASP A 406 -5.93 8.47 14.11
N ILE A 407 -4.62 8.78 14.04
CA ILE A 407 -3.53 7.79 14.08
C ILE A 407 -3.59 7.01 15.39
N TYR A 408 -3.68 7.71 16.52
CA TYR A 408 -3.69 7.07 17.83
C TYR A 408 -5.01 6.36 18.12
N ARG A 409 -6.11 6.73 17.46
CA ARG A 409 -7.36 5.97 17.53
C ARG A 409 -7.23 4.60 16.87
N GLY A 410 -6.67 4.54 15.67
CA GLY A 410 -6.42 3.25 14.99
C GLY A 410 -5.46 2.35 15.78
N GLN A 411 -4.38 2.92 16.32
CA GLN A 411 -3.43 2.16 17.16
C GLN A 411 -4.08 1.58 18.43
N LEU A 412 -5.01 2.31 19.04
CA LEU A 412 -5.75 1.82 20.20
C LEU A 412 -6.61 0.62 19.83
N GLU A 413 -7.33 0.70 18.71
CA GLU A 413 -8.22 -0.36 18.23
C GLU A 413 -7.43 -1.62 17.86
N ASP A 414 -6.30 -1.49 17.16
CA ASP A 414 -5.41 -2.60 16.81
C ASP A 414 -4.91 -3.32 18.08
N ALA A 415 -4.52 -2.55 19.10
CA ALA A 415 -4.05 -3.11 20.36
C ALA A 415 -5.18 -3.83 21.13
N GLU A 416 -6.40 -3.30 21.10
CA GLU A 416 -7.58 -3.93 21.71
C GLU A 416 -8.00 -5.22 20.98
N GLU A 417 -8.00 -5.21 19.65
CA GLU A 417 -8.28 -6.39 18.83
C GLU A 417 -7.21 -7.47 19.03
N ALA A 418 -5.93 -7.10 19.08
CA ALA A 418 -4.85 -8.04 19.34
C ALA A 418 -4.95 -8.69 20.72
N ILE A 419 -5.32 -7.93 21.77
CA ILE A 419 -5.56 -8.47 23.11
C ILE A 419 -6.76 -9.42 23.12
N ALA A 420 -7.84 -9.07 22.42
CA ALA A 420 -9.04 -9.90 22.35
C ALA A 420 -8.80 -11.21 21.57
N ALA A 421 -8.07 -11.15 20.46
CA ALA A 421 -7.84 -12.29 19.57
C ALA A 421 -6.72 -13.23 20.06
N HIS A 422 -5.66 -12.68 20.66
CA HIS A 422 -4.43 -13.43 20.97
C HIS A 422 -4.03 -13.39 22.44
N GLY A 423 -4.91 -12.86 23.28
CA GLY A 423 -4.67 -12.70 24.71
C GLY A 423 -3.76 -11.52 25.06
N PRO A 424 -3.74 -11.14 26.35
CA PRO A 424 -2.92 -10.05 26.84
C PRO A 424 -1.41 -10.38 26.78
N THR A 425 -0.60 -9.45 26.28
CA THR A 425 0.86 -9.45 26.42
C THR A 425 1.35 -8.05 26.80
N SER A 426 2.57 -7.96 27.33
CA SER A 426 3.18 -6.70 27.74
C SER A 426 3.27 -5.69 26.59
N THR A 427 3.74 -6.14 25.43
CA THR A 427 3.83 -5.37 24.17
C THR A 427 2.48 -4.85 23.69
N ARG A 428 1.42 -5.65 23.75
CA ARG A 428 0.07 -5.22 23.33
C ARG A 428 -0.52 -4.19 24.29
N TYR A 429 -0.27 -4.35 25.58
CA TYR A 429 -0.64 -3.35 26.58
C TYR A 429 0.16 -2.05 26.47
N ALA A 430 1.42 -2.13 26.04
CA ALA A 430 2.26 -0.96 25.76
C ALA A 430 1.67 -0.15 24.60
N ALA A 431 1.36 -0.81 23.48
CA ALA A 431 0.72 -0.19 22.32
C ALA A 431 -0.63 0.46 22.70
N LYS A 432 -1.48 -0.27 23.45
CA LYS A 432 -2.75 0.25 23.96
C LYS A 432 -2.56 1.48 24.84
N GLY A 433 -1.63 1.41 25.79
CA GLY A 433 -1.35 2.49 26.74
C GLY A 433 -0.83 3.75 26.06
N TRP A 434 0.06 3.60 25.08
CA TRP A 434 0.61 4.72 24.30
C TRP A 434 -0.45 5.43 23.48
N ALA A 435 -1.25 4.66 22.74
CA ALA A 435 -2.36 5.18 21.95
C ALA A 435 -3.36 5.96 22.82
N LEU A 436 -3.75 5.42 23.98
CA LEU A 436 -4.62 6.11 24.94
C LEU A 436 -3.99 7.38 25.50
N PHE A 437 -2.69 7.39 25.75
CA PHE A 437 -2.00 8.57 26.27
C PHE A 437 -2.08 9.73 25.29
N GLN A 438 -1.76 9.44 24.03
CA GLN A 438 -1.71 10.41 22.96
C GLN A 438 -3.09 10.95 22.56
N LEU A 439 -4.14 10.14 22.71
CA LEU A 439 -5.54 10.56 22.62
C LEU A 439 -6.02 11.41 23.83
N GLY A 440 -5.14 11.72 24.78
CA GLY A 440 -5.50 12.43 26.01
C GLY A 440 -6.29 11.61 27.02
N ARG A 441 -6.51 10.31 26.78
CA ARG A 441 -7.25 9.36 27.65
C ARG A 441 -6.36 8.84 28.79
N ARG A 442 -5.76 9.75 29.55
CA ARG A 442 -4.69 9.49 30.54
C ARG A 442 -5.03 8.42 31.59
N ARG A 443 -6.28 8.36 32.08
CA ARG A 443 -6.70 7.36 33.08
C ARG A 443 -6.71 5.94 32.53
N GLU A 444 -7.11 5.79 31.28
CA GLU A 444 -7.20 4.49 30.61
C GLU A 444 -5.80 4.05 30.18
N ALA A 445 -4.98 4.98 29.69
CA ALA A 445 -3.56 4.77 29.41
C ALA A 445 -2.83 4.19 30.63
N LEU A 446 -3.03 4.81 31.81
CA LEU A 446 -2.44 4.34 33.06
C LEU A 446 -2.88 2.92 33.43
N ARG A 447 -4.16 2.57 33.21
CA ARG A 447 -4.66 1.22 33.47
C ARG A 447 -4.05 0.21 32.52
N ALA A 448 -3.99 0.51 31.22
CA ALA A 448 -3.41 -0.38 30.22
C ALA A 448 -1.94 -0.67 30.50
N LEU A 449 -1.13 0.36 30.78
CA LEU A 449 0.29 0.15 31.12
C LEU A 449 0.46 -0.60 32.44
N ALA A 450 -0.38 -0.33 33.45
CA ALA A 450 -0.34 -1.08 34.71
C ALA A 450 -0.75 -2.55 34.54
N GLU A 451 -1.70 -2.86 33.65
CA GLU A 451 -2.05 -4.23 33.30
C GLU A 451 -0.91 -4.94 32.56
N GLY A 452 -0.25 -4.25 31.62
CA GLY A 452 0.97 -4.74 30.98
C GLY A 452 2.05 -5.08 31.99
N LEU A 453 2.32 -4.18 32.95
CA LEU A 453 3.34 -4.37 33.98
C LEU A 453 2.98 -5.46 35.00
N ARG A 454 1.71 -5.86 35.11
CA ARG A 454 1.32 -7.05 35.88
C ARG A 454 1.68 -8.34 35.13
N ALA A 455 1.63 -8.32 33.80
CA ALA A 455 2.00 -9.46 32.96
C ALA A 455 3.53 -9.60 32.85
N ASP A 456 4.24 -8.50 32.63
CA ASP A 456 5.71 -8.45 32.61
C ASP A 456 6.21 -7.21 33.33
N ARG A 457 6.87 -7.41 34.47
CA ARG A 457 7.43 -6.32 35.28
C ARG A 457 8.76 -5.79 34.75
N THR A 458 9.36 -6.48 33.79
CA THR A 458 10.69 -6.19 33.24
C THR A 458 10.64 -5.53 31.86
N ASP A 459 9.45 -5.39 31.28
CA ASP A 459 9.25 -4.75 29.99
C ASP A 459 9.55 -3.24 30.06
N ILE A 460 10.64 -2.85 29.37
CA ILE A 460 11.20 -1.50 29.37
C ILE A 460 10.24 -0.50 28.72
N ASP A 461 9.52 -0.89 27.66
CA ASP A 461 8.58 -0.01 26.95
C ASP A 461 7.42 0.41 27.84
N LEU A 462 6.89 -0.54 28.62
CA LEU A 462 5.85 -0.27 29.59
C LEU A 462 6.33 0.63 30.73
N LEU A 463 7.57 0.46 31.19
CA LEU A 463 8.16 1.30 32.24
C LEU A 463 8.37 2.74 31.75
N ILE A 464 8.87 2.91 30.53
CA ILE A 464 9.06 4.24 29.90
C ILE A 464 7.70 4.93 29.72
N GLY A 465 6.73 4.25 29.11
CA GLY A 465 5.39 4.82 28.92
C GLY A 465 4.70 5.20 30.24
N LEU A 466 4.90 4.42 31.30
CA LEU A 466 4.36 4.73 32.62
C LEU A 466 5.04 5.98 33.22
N ALA A 467 6.36 6.10 33.07
CA ALA A 467 7.10 7.26 33.55
C ALA A 467 6.64 8.55 32.85
N GLU A 468 6.46 8.51 31.53
CA GLU A 468 5.95 9.67 30.78
C GLU A 468 4.54 10.09 31.21
N LEU A 469 3.63 9.12 31.42
CA LEU A 469 2.31 9.40 31.97
C LEU A 469 2.39 10.04 33.37
N LEU A 470 3.31 9.57 34.21
CA LEU A 470 3.52 10.14 35.54
C LEU A 470 4.09 11.56 35.47
N ARG A 471 5.01 11.85 34.54
CA ARG A 471 5.51 13.21 34.27
C ARG A 471 4.36 14.12 33.82
N ALA A 472 3.57 13.68 32.84
CA ALA A 472 2.40 14.42 32.34
C ALA A 472 1.31 14.64 33.41
N ALA A 473 1.25 13.78 34.42
CA ALA A 473 0.39 13.91 35.60
C ALA A 473 1.01 14.76 36.73
N ASN A 474 2.13 15.45 36.47
CA ASN A 474 2.90 16.24 37.43
C ASN A 474 3.38 15.42 38.65
N LYS A 475 3.83 14.18 38.41
CA LYS A 475 4.41 13.28 39.42
C LYS A 475 5.85 12.85 39.07
N PRO A 476 6.78 13.80 38.82
CA PRO A 476 8.13 13.50 38.33
C PRO A 476 8.93 12.60 39.29
N ARG A 477 8.73 12.72 40.62
CA ARG A 477 9.36 11.84 41.61
C ARG A 477 9.03 10.35 41.40
N TRP A 478 7.80 10.04 40.99
CA TRP A 478 7.39 8.66 40.74
C TRP A 478 7.87 8.19 39.37
N ALA A 479 7.86 9.07 38.37
CA ALA A 479 8.45 8.78 37.06
C ALA A 479 9.93 8.39 37.17
N GLY A 480 10.72 9.17 37.93
CA GLY A 480 12.13 8.87 38.18
C GLY A 480 12.35 7.48 38.81
N LYS A 481 11.54 7.11 39.81
CA LYS A 481 11.62 5.76 40.41
C LYS A 481 11.32 4.62 39.43
N VAL A 482 10.37 4.83 38.51
CA VAL A 482 10.02 3.84 37.48
C VAL A 482 11.16 3.69 36.48
N ILE A 483 11.75 4.79 36.03
CA ILE A 483 12.89 4.75 35.10
C ILE A 483 14.16 4.20 35.75
N GLU A 484 14.44 4.55 37.01
CA GLU A 484 15.54 3.93 37.77
C GLU A 484 15.36 2.41 37.90
N HIS A 485 14.13 1.91 37.92
CA HIS A 485 13.88 0.47 37.88
C HIS A 485 14.23 -0.10 36.50
N GLY A 486 13.81 0.56 35.43
CA GLY A 486 14.22 0.23 34.05
C GLY A 486 15.73 0.17 33.88
N GLY A 487 16.47 1.13 34.44
CA GLY A 487 17.94 1.18 34.37
C GLY A 487 18.65 0.10 35.19
N ARG A 488 17.96 -0.55 36.12
CA ARG A 488 18.48 -1.76 36.80
C ARG A 488 18.23 -3.03 35.98
N ILE A 489 17.20 -3.02 35.13
CA ILE A 489 16.85 -4.15 34.25
C ILE A 489 17.78 -4.18 33.05
N ASP A 490 17.87 -3.05 32.35
CA ASP A 490 18.76 -2.86 31.21
C ASP A 490 19.52 -1.53 31.37
N PRO A 491 20.75 -1.61 31.92
CA PRO A 491 21.57 -0.42 32.14
C PRO A 491 21.98 0.28 30.85
N ASP A 492 22.10 -0.43 29.73
CA ASP A 492 22.69 0.07 28.48
C ASP A 492 21.63 0.44 27.43
N SER A 493 20.35 0.26 27.75
CA SER A 493 19.24 0.74 26.92
C SER A 493 19.29 2.26 26.74
N LEU A 494 19.57 2.71 25.51
CA LEU A 494 19.60 4.12 25.15
C LEU A 494 18.29 4.84 25.50
N ARG A 495 17.13 4.17 25.32
CA ARG A 495 15.82 4.75 25.65
C ARG A 495 15.61 4.94 27.15
N VAL A 496 16.13 4.04 27.98
CA VAL A 496 16.11 4.19 29.45
C VAL A 496 17.04 5.30 29.90
N ILE A 497 18.22 5.39 29.29
CA ILE A 497 19.20 6.45 29.58
C ILE A 497 18.60 7.82 29.24
N GLU A 498 17.95 7.95 28.09
CA GLU A 498 17.25 9.17 27.71
C GLU A 498 16.16 9.53 28.73
N ALA A 499 15.26 8.59 29.03
CA ALA A 499 14.18 8.81 30.00
C ALA A 499 14.70 9.16 31.41
N LEU A 500 15.89 8.66 31.78
CA LEU A 500 16.53 8.95 33.06
C LEU A 500 17.08 10.38 33.08
N ALA A 501 17.74 10.81 32.00
CA ALA A 501 18.21 12.18 31.83
C ALA A 501 17.03 13.17 31.88
N ASP A 502 15.91 12.83 31.27
CA ASP A 502 14.67 13.59 31.34
C ASP A 502 14.12 13.68 32.77
N ALA A 503 14.09 12.56 33.49
CA ALA A 503 13.63 12.53 34.88
C ALA A 503 14.54 13.34 35.82
N GLN A 504 15.86 13.30 35.59
CA GLN A 504 16.83 14.12 36.33
C GLN A 504 16.65 15.61 36.01
N THR A 505 16.40 15.94 34.75
CA THR A 505 16.13 17.30 34.30
C THR A 505 14.85 17.87 34.92
N ASP A 506 13.77 17.07 34.96
CA ASP A 506 12.54 17.41 35.68
C ASP A 506 12.76 17.61 37.19
N ALA A 507 13.73 16.88 37.77
CA ALA A 507 14.13 17.00 39.16
C ALA A 507 15.14 18.13 39.42
N LEU A 508 15.49 18.91 38.39
CA LEU A 508 16.52 19.97 38.41
C LEU A 508 17.95 19.49 38.68
N ASP A 509 18.21 18.19 38.56
CA ASP A 509 19.54 17.59 38.61
C ASP A 509 20.21 17.67 37.23
N PHE A 510 20.55 18.88 36.81
CA PHE A 510 21.13 19.13 35.48
C PHE A 510 22.53 18.51 35.32
N ALA A 511 23.30 18.44 36.40
CA ALA A 511 24.64 17.83 36.38
C ALA A 511 24.54 16.30 36.26
N GLY A 512 23.61 15.67 37.00
CA GLY A 512 23.31 14.25 36.85
C GLY A 512 22.76 13.92 35.46
N ALA A 513 21.84 14.74 34.94
CA ALA A 513 21.33 14.60 33.57
C ALA A 513 22.45 14.68 32.52
N ALA A 514 23.39 15.62 32.66
CA ALA A 514 24.53 15.74 31.75
C ALA A 514 25.40 14.48 31.77
N GLY A 515 25.71 13.94 32.95
CA GLY A 515 26.45 12.68 33.07
C GLY A 515 25.73 11.48 32.47
N THR A 516 24.41 11.41 32.61
CA THR A 516 23.57 10.36 31.99
C THR A 516 23.57 10.49 30.46
N VAL A 517 23.48 11.72 29.93
CA VAL A 517 23.55 11.98 28.48
C VAL A 517 24.93 11.65 27.92
N ASP A 518 26.01 11.96 28.65
CA ASP A 518 27.38 11.61 28.25
C ASP A 518 27.56 10.09 28.15
N ARG A 519 26.92 9.34 29.06
CA ARG A 519 26.86 7.87 28.98
C ARG A 519 26.10 7.40 27.74
N GLY A 520 24.97 8.03 27.42
CA GLY A 520 24.20 7.73 26.20
C GLY A 520 25.02 7.98 24.93
N LEU A 521 25.75 9.10 24.86
CA LEU A 521 26.65 9.43 23.77
C LEU A 521 27.80 8.43 23.60
N ALA A 522 28.32 7.88 24.71
CA ALA A 522 29.38 6.86 24.67
C ALA A 522 28.88 5.50 24.16
N LEU A 523 27.62 5.16 24.43
CA LEU A 523 27.00 3.91 23.95
C LEU A 523 26.49 4.04 22.51
N ALA A 524 26.06 5.23 22.09
CA ALA A 524 25.65 5.54 20.73
C ALA A 524 26.85 5.79 19.79
N ASP A 525 27.74 4.80 19.65
CA ASP A 525 28.93 4.84 18.79
C ASP A 525 28.59 5.05 17.30
N GLU A 526 29.58 5.42 16.47
CA GLU A 526 29.49 5.74 15.04
C GLU A 526 28.88 4.64 14.15
N SER A 527 28.72 3.42 14.66
CA SER A 527 28.09 2.29 13.94
C SER A 527 26.58 2.16 14.13
N LEU A 528 25.95 2.94 15.01
CA LEU A 528 24.50 2.93 15.26
C LEU A 528 23.77 4.00 14.43
N ASP A 529 22.43 3.92 14.34
CA ASP A 529 21.61 4.90 13.62
C ASP A 529 21.88 6.31 14.17
N TRP A 530 22.39 7.18 13.29
CA TRP A 530 22.79 8.55 13.63
C TRP A 530 21.64 9.38 14.23
N ARG A 531 20.38 8.98 14.00
CA ARG A 531 19.17 9.58 14.58
C ARG A 531 19.09 9.43 16.10
N GLU A 532 19.53 8.30 16.66
CA GLU A 532 19.54 8.07 18.10
C GLU A 532 20.58 8.94 18.80
N ARG A 533 21.74 9.11 18.16
CA ARG A 533 22.82 9.98 18.62
C ARG A 533 22.44 11.46 18.57
N ALA A 534 21.65 11.88 17.58
CA ALA A 534 21.22 13.26 17.40
C ALA A 534 20.49 13.82 18.63
N ARG A 535 19.62 13.01 19.23
CA ARG A 535 18.83 13.41 20.39
C ARG A 535 19.68 13.67 21.64
N PHE A 536 20.66 12.81 21.91
CA PHE A 536 21.62 13.03 22.99
C PHE A 536 22.51 14.26 22.75
N VAL A 537 22.90 14.52 21.50
CA VAL A 537 23.66 15.74 21.15
C VAL A 537 22.84 16.99 21.44
N VAL A 538 21.56 17.03 21.04
CA VAL A 538 20.63 18.13 21.30
C VAL A 538 20.44 18.37 22.82
N LEU A 539 20.15 17.31 23.58
CA LEU A 539 20.03 17.36 25.04
C LEU A 539 21.33 17.87 25.69
N ARG A 540 22.49 17.39 25.25
CA ARG A 540 23.77 17.77 25.83
C ARG A 540 24.13 19.23 25.53
N ILE A 541 23.80 19.75 24.34
CA ILE A 541 23.96 21.18 24.01
C ILE A 541 23.13 22.03 24.97
N ALA A 542 21.86 21.67 25.19
CA ALA A 542 20.98 22.41 26.08
C ALA A 542 21.49 22.42 27.54
N LEU A 543 21.96 21.26 28.04
CA LEU A 543 22.54 21.14 29.37
C LEU A 543 23.87 21.88 29.49
N ALA A 544 24.74 21.84 28.47
CA ALA A 544 25.99 22.60 28.44
C ALA A 544 25.73 24.11 28.56
N GLU A 545 24.73 24.64 27.83
CA GLU A 545 24.35 26.05 27.91
C GLU A 545 23.75 26.46 29.27
N LEU A 546 23.10 25.53 29.95
CA LEU A 546 22.52 25.75 31.27
C LEU A 546 23.57 25.68 32.39
N LEU A 547 24.56 24.81 32.23
CA LEU A 547 25.68 24.61 33.15
C LEU A 547 26.83 25.61 32.94
N GLY A 548 26.81 26.39 31.86
CA GLY A 548 27.83 27.39 31.55
C GLY A 548 29.05 26.84 30.79
N GLU A 549 28.93 25.65 30.20
CA GLU A 549 29.98 24.92 29.48
C GLU A 549 30.07 25.38 28.01
N GLN A 550 30.39 26.66 27.77
CA GLN A 550 30.33 27.24 26.42
C GLN A 550 31.26 26.58 25.39
N ALA A 551 32.45 26.15 25.79
CA ALA A 551 33.37 25.46 24.90
C ALA A 551 32.78 24.12 24.40
N LEU A 552 32.15 23.36 25.30
CA LEU A 552 31.54 22.08 24.96
C LEU A 552 30.27 22.25 24.10
N SER A 553 29.42 23.22 24.44
CA SER A 553 28.26 23.58 23.61
C SER A 553 28.69 23.94 22.17
N THR A 554 29.78 24.69 22.02
CA THR A 554 30.32 25.05 20.70
C THR A 554 30.80 23.81 19.93
N GLN A 555 31.55 22.93 20.59
CA GLN A 555 32.02 21.68 19.98
C GLN A 555 30.85 20.77 19.54
N LEU A 556 29.85 20.59 20.38
CA LEU A 556 28.68 19.77 20.08
C LEU A 556 27.82 20.35 18.96
N ARG A 557 27.73 21.68 18.84
CA ARG A 557 27.06 22.35 17.71
C ARG A 557 27.79 22.14 16.40
N ASP A 558 29.12 22.09 16.41
CA ASP A 558 29.90 21.75 15.22
C ASP A 558 29.69 20.28 14.82
N VAL A 559 29.59 19.37 15.80
CA VAL A 559 29.20 17.97 15.56
C VAL A 559 27.80 17.89 14.95
N ALA A 560 26.82 18.61 15.52
CA ALA A 560 25.45 18.66 15.03
C ALA A 560 25.36 19.19 13.59
N ARG A 561 26.08 20.28 13.27
CA ARG A 561 26.14 20.85 11.92
C ARG A 561 26.76 19.90 10.89
N LYS A 562 27.80 19.15 11.26
CA LYS A 562 28.43 18.15 10.37
C LYS A 562 27.52 16.96 10.09
N ALA A 563 26.58 16.68 10.99
CA ALA A 563 25.65 15.57 10.90
C ALA A 563 24.25 15.99 10.41
N ASP A 564 24.07 17.23 9.93
CA ASP A 564 22.78 17.79 9.47
C ASP A 564 21.65 17.69 10.51
N ILE A 565 21.98 17.87 11.79
CA ILE A 565 21.02 17.85 12.90
C ILE A 565 20.46 19.26 13.11
N ASP A 566 19.14 19.36 13.19
CA ASP A 566 18.46 20.62 13.55
C ASP A 566 18.78 21.00 15.01
N ILE A 567 19.42 22.15 15.17
CA ILE A 567 19.85 22.68 16.47
C ILE A 567 18.89 23.71 17.06
N GLU A 568 17.80 24.07 16.34
CA GLU A 568 16.77 24.98 16.87
C GLU A 568 16.10 24.38 18.12
N GLU A 569 15.85 23.07 18.11
CA GLU A 569 15.27 22.34 19.24
C GLU A 569 16.14 22.43 20.51
N ALA A 570 17.47 22.42 20.37
CA ALA A 570 18.38 22.55 21.51
C ALA A 570 18.29 23.93 22.17
N HIS A 571 18.10 24.98 21.37
CA HIS A 571 17.97 26.34 21.88
C HIS A 571 16.64 26.53 22.62
N GLU A 572 15.54 26.05 22.04
CA GLU A 572 14.23 26.09 22.71
C GLU A 572 14.23 25.29 24.02
N LEU A 573 14.86 24.13 24.03
CA LEU A 573 14.98 23.30 25.22
C LEU A 573 15.78 24.02 26.31
N ALA A 574 16.92 24.63 25.96
CA ALA A 574 17.72 25.41 26.92
C ALA A 574 16.91 26.57 27.54
N LEU A 575 16.09 27.26 26.75
CA LEU A 575 15.19 28.32 27.24
C LEU A 575 14.13 27.76 28.20
N LYS A 576 13.50 26.62 27.86
CA LYS A 576 12.54 25.94 28.74
C LYS A 576 13.17 25.54 30.07
N LEU A 577 14.38 24.97 30.06
CA LEU A 577 15.09 24.55 31.27
C LEU A 577 15.51 25.74 32.14
N ARG A 578 15.97 26.84 31.54
CA ARG A 578 16.24 28.09 32.28
C ARG A 578 14.99 28.64 32.96
N ALA A 579 13.85 28.63 32.26
CA ALA A 579 12.58 29.07 32.83
C ALA A 579 12.13 28.16 33.98
N LEU A 580 12.36 26.85 33.88
CA LEU A 580 12.03 25.86 34.91
C LEU A 580 12.90 26.04 36.17
N LYS A 581 14.20 26.24 35.99
CA LYS A 581 15.15 26.58 37.07
C LYS A 581 14.76 27.89 37.77
N ALA A 582 14.49 28.96 37.01
CA ALA A 582 14.10 30.26 37.56
C ALA A 582 12.77 30.20 38.35
N ARG A 583 11.80 29.40 37.93
CA ARG A 583 10.54 29.20 38.66
C ARG A 583 10.77 28.48 39.99
N SER A 584 11.67 27.50 40.04
CA SER A 584 12.03 26.81 41.27
C SER A 584 12.78 27.71 42.25
N ASP A 585 13.74 28.50 41.75
CA ASP A 585 14.51 29.45 42.55
C ASP A 585 13.58 30.52 43.18
N ASN A 586 12.57 30.97 42.43
CA ASN A 586 11.56 31.91 42.92
C ASN A 586 10.52 31.27 43.88
N ALA A 587 10.24 29.97 43.77
CA ALA A 587 9.33 29.25 44.68
C ALA A 587 10.00 28.91 46.02
N GLY A 588 11.33 28.80 46.06
CA GLY A 588 12.12 28.67 47.29
C GLY A 588 12.28 29.98 48.07
N ALA A 589 12.06 31.13 47.44
CA ALA A 589 12.01 32.44 48.07
C ALA A 589 10.60 32.77 48.58
N GLY A 590 10.17 32.10 49.65
CA GLY A 590 8.96 32.52 50.40
C GLY A 590 9.12 33.96 50.92
N PRO A 591 8.02 34.72 51.09
CA PRO A 591 8.09 36.12 51.48
C PRO A 591 8.73 36.25 52.86
N GLN A 592 9.81 37.03 52.95
CA GLN A 592 10.24 37.62 54.21
C GLN A 592 9.19 38.67 54.63
N GLN A 593 8.15 38.25 55.35
CA GLN A 593 7.43 39.07 56.35
C GLN A 593 6.95 38.19 57.49
#